data_AF-A0A6P5RR73-F1
#
_entry.id   AF-A0A6P5RR73-F1
#
_cell.length_a   1.000
_cell.length_b   1.000
_cell.length_c   1.000
_cell.angle_alpha   90.00
_cell.angle_beta   90.00
_cell.angle_gamma   90.00
#
_symmetry.space_group_name_H-M   'P 1'
#
loop_
_entity.id
_entity.type
_entity.pdbx_description
1 polymer ?
#
loop_
_entity_poly.entity_id
_entity_poly.type
_entity_poly.pdbx_seq_one_letter_code
_entity_poly.pdbx_strand_id
1 'polypeptide(L)'
;CILNNFPQVYDVTPFLEEHPGGDEVLLLAVEKDATDDFNDVGHSDSAKEQMEKFYVGKVDTSTIPEQPNYKLPAQTTPPSGQSSGFVVKLLQFLLPLLILGAAFALQYYGKKK
;
A
#
# COMPACT_ATOMS: atom_id res chain seq x y z
N CYS A 1 -13.84 -5.05 -5.29
CA CYS A 1 -14.07 -6.40 -5.83
C CYS A 1 -12.73 -7.11 -5.94
N ILE A 2 -12.57 -8.30 -5.34
CA ILE A 2 -11.36 -9.12 -5.41
C ILE A 2 -11.76 -10.39 -6.14
N LEU A 3 -11.28 -10.70 -7.36
CA LEU A 3 -11.92 -11.78 -8.11
C LEU A 3 -11.50 -13.19 -7.76
N ASN A 4 -10.27 -13.58 -7.47
CA ASN A 4 -9.83 -14.98 -7.38
C ASN A 4 -10.19 -15.86 -8.60
N ASN A 5 -9.47 -16.99 -8.74
CA ASN A 5 -9.50 -17.90 -9.90
C ASN A 5 -10.86 -18.56 -10.24
N PHE A 6 -11.91 -18.22 -9.49
CA PHE A 6 -13.33 -18.34 -9.80
C PHE A 6 -13.89 -16.95 -9.52
N PRO A 7 -14.57 -16.26 -10.45
CA PRO A 7 -14.88 -14.84 -10.30
C PRO A 7 -15.86 -14.62 -9.15
N GLN A 8 -15.32 -14.49 -7.95
CA GLN A 8 -16.05 -14.29 -6.72
C GLN A 8 -16.11 -12.79 -6.49
N VAL A 9 -17.29 -12.30 -6.15
CA VAL A 9 -17.52 -10.89 -5.88
C VAL A 9 -17.58 -10.71 -4.38
N TYR A 10 -16.83 -9.73 -3.89
CA TYR A 10 -16.84 -9.32 -2.50
C TYR A 10 -17.19 -7.83 -2.40
N ASP A 11 -18.18 -7.52 -1.58
CA ASP A 11 -18.57 -6.16 -1.25
C ASP A 11 -17.88 -5.72 0.04
N VAL A 12 -16.76 -5.03 -0.14
CA VAL A 12 -15.93 -4.48 0.93
C VAL A 12 -16.25 -3.02 1.24
N THR A 13 -17.35 -2.47 0.69
CA THR A 13 -17.84 -1.12 1.03
C THR A 13 -17.93 -0.86 2.53
N PRO A 14 -18.50 -1.76 3.36
CA PRO A 14 -18.53 -1.55 4.81
C PRO A 14 -17.15 -1.61 5.49
N PHE A 15 -16.12 -2.10 4.80
CA PHE A 15 -14.77 -2.27 5.33
C PHE A 15 -13.79 -1.17 4.89
N LEU A 16 -14.24 -0.18 4.10
CA LEU A 16 -13.37 0.88 3.56
C LEU A 16 -12.58 1.60 4.65
N GLU A 17 -13.26 2.08 5.70
CA GLU A 17 -12.64 2.84 6.80
C GLU A 17 -11.89 1.94 7.80
N GLU A 18 -12.22 0.65 7.84
CA GLU A 18 -11.61 -0.33 8.73
C GLU A 18 -10.38 -1.02 8.12
N HIS A 19 -10.13 -0.80 6.82
CA HIS A 19 -9.02 -1.42 6.11
C HIS A 19 -7.68 -0.89 6.61
N PRO A 20 -6.79 -1.74 7.18
CA PRO A 20 -5.50 -1.30 7.71
C PRO A 20 -4.56 -0.66 6.67
N GLY A 21 -4.77 -0.96 5.39
CA GLY A 21 -4.04 -0.39 4.27
C GLY A 21 -4.63 0.93 3.72
N GLY A 22 -5.70 1.45 4.32
CA GLY A 22 -6.42 2.65 3.85
C GLY A 22 -7.53 2.33 2.85
N ASP A 23 -8.51 3.22 2.73
CA ASP A 23 -9.65 3.11 1.80
C ASP A 23 -9.23 3.38 0.34
N GLU A 24 -8.21 4.21 0.14
CA GLU A 24 -7.69 4.62 -1.17
C GLU A 24 -7.34 3.45 -2.09
N VAL A 25 -6.72 2.40 -1.56
CA VAL A 25 -6.35 1.22 -2.34
C VAL A 25 -7.57 0.37 -2.73
N LEU A 26 -8.62 0.36 -1.91
CA LEU A 26 -9.87 -0.34 -2.22
C LEU A 26 -10.70 0.42 -3.26
N LEU A 27 -10.65 1.76 -3.24
CA LEU A 27 -11.30 2.62 -4.23
C LEU A 27 -10.68 2.50 -5.62
N LEU A 28 -9.36 2.34 -5.72
CA LEU A 28 -8.67 2.10 -7.00
C LEU A 28 -9.06 0.76 -7.65
N ALA A 29 -9.45 -0.20 -6.80
CA ALA A 29 -9.86 -1.55 -7.14
C ALA A 29 -11.40 -1.70 -7.38
N VAL A 30 -12.15 -0.60 -7.33
CA VAL A 30 -13.59 -0.61 -7.65
C VAL A 30 -13.79 -1.00 -9.12
N GLU A 31 -14.78 -1.86 -9.37
CA GLU A 31 -15.16 -2.36 -10.71
C GLU A 31 -14.04 -3.11 -11.48
N LYS A 32 -12.92 -3.42 -10.83
CA LYS A 32 -11.80 -4.15 -11.42
C LYS A 32 -11.54 -5.45 -10.67
N ASP A 33 -10.77 -6.32 -11.33
CA ASP A 33 -10.15 -7.46 -10.67
C ASP A 33 -8.98 -6.98 -9.81
N ALA A 34 -9.05 -7.20 -8.50
CA ALA A 34 -8.01 -6.86 -7.54
C ALA A 34 -7.31 -8.10 -6.94
N THR A 35 -7.42 -9.29 -7.55
CA THR A 35 -6.79 -10.49 -6.96
C THR A 35 -5.27 -10.43 -6.99
N ASP A 36 -4.66 -9.88 -8.05
CA ASP A 36 -3.21 -9.69 -8.10
C ASP A 36 -2.76 -8.69 -7.02
N ASP A 37 -3.44 -7.53 -6.93
CA ASP A 37 -3.16 -6.51 -5.90
C ASP A 37 -3.30 -7.08 -4.48
N PHE A 38 -4.32 -7.90 -4.23
CA PHE A 38 -4.53 -8.54 -2.92
C PHE A 38 -3.44 -9.56 -2.57
N ASN A 39 -2.97 -10.34 -3.56
CA ASN A 39 -1.94 -11.36 -3.38
C ASN A 39 -0.54 -10.76 -3.24
N ASP A 40 -0.21 -9.72 -4.01
CA ASP A 40 1.10 -9.06 -4.00
C ASP A 40 1.39 -8.36 -2.66
N VAL A 41 0.35 -7.86 -1.99
CA VAL A 41 0.46 -7.27 -0.65
C VAL A 41 0.76 -8.33 0.42
N GLY A 42 0.39 -9.60 0.18
CA GLY A 42 0.67 -10.68 1.12
C GLY A 42 -0.20 -10.65 2.38
N HIS A 43 -1.52 -10.49 2.21
CA HIS A 43 -2.48 -10.53 3.32
C HIS A 43 -2.38 -11.84 4.13
N SER A 44 -2.49 -11.71 5.47
CA SER A 44 -2.46 -12.84 6.40
C SER A 44 -3.66 -13.79 6.18
N ASP A 45 -3.54 -15.03 6.65
CA ASP A 45 -4.63 -16.00 6.50
C ASP A 45 -5.92 -15.56 7.24
N SER A 46 -5.76 -14.84 8.36
CA SER A 46 -6.91 -14.23 9.06
C SER A 46 -7.58 -13.14 8.23
N ALA A 47 -6.82 -12.35 7.47
CA ALA A 47 -7.39 -11.34 6.57
C ALA A 47 -8.15 -12.00 5.40
N LYS A 48 -7.65 -13.13 4.88
CA LYS A 48 -8.37 -13.93 3.87
C LYS A 48 -9.68 -14.47 4.41
N GLU A 49 -9.68 -14.98 5.64
CA GLU A 49 -10.91 -15.46 6.31
C GLU A 49 -11.89 -14.31 6.57
N GLN A 50 -11.42 -13.11 6.91
CA GLN A 50 -12.27 -11.93 7.04
C GLN A 50 -12.89 -11.51 5.70
N MET A 51 -12.14 -11.61 4.60
CA MET A 51 -12.63 -11.32 3.25
C MET A 51 -13.84 -12.19 2.89
N GLU A 52 -13.88 -13.45 3.31
CA GLU A 52 -15.00 -14.37 3.05
C GLU A 52 -16.34 -13.84 3.59
N LYS A 53 -16.34 -13.04 4.66
CA LYS A 53 -17.57 -12.44 5.23
C LYS A 53 -18.23 -11.44 4.29
N PHE A 54 -17.46 -10.86 3.38
CA PHE A 54 -17.92 -9.87 2.41
C PHE A 54 -18.34 -10.50 1.08
N TYR A 55 -18.37 -11.83 0.99
CA TYR A 55 -18.73 -12.54 -0.24
C TYR A 55 -20.20 -12.28 -0.63
N VAL A 56 -20.38 -11.85 -1.87
CA VAL A 56 -21.70 -11.55 -2.48
C VAL A 56 -22.15 -12.68 -3.40
N GLY A 57 -21.25 -13.22 -4.22
CA GLY A 57 -21.65 -14.20 -5.23
C GLY A 57 -20.57 -14.46 -6.29
N LYS A 58 -20.96 -15.11 -7.38
CA LYS A 58 -20.09 -15.37 -8.54
C LYS A 58 -20.52 -14.55 -9.74
N VAL A 59 -19.57 -14.04 -10.51
CA VAL A 59 -19.82 -13.42 -11.82
C VAL A 59 -20.00 -14.50 -12.87
N ASP A 60 -20.97 -14.33 -13.77
CA ASP A 60 -21.09 -15.17 -14.96
C ASP A 60 -20.07 -14.72 -16.01
N THR A 61 -19.02 -15.52 -16.19
CA THR A 61 -17.96 -15.27 -17.18
C THR A 61 -18.46 -15.18 -18.61
N SER A 62 -19.63 -15.75 -18.92
CA SER A 62 -20.24 -15.71 -20.26
C SER A 62 -20.78 -14.33 -20.63
N THR A 63 -20.97 -13.46 -19.63
CA THR A 63 -21.46 -12.09 -19.79
C THR A 63 -20.33 -11.05 -19.81
N ILE A 64 -19.10 -11.48 -19.50
CA ILE A 64 -17.93 -10.62 -19.52
C ILE A 64 -17.42 -10.59 -20.97
N PRO A 65 -17.41 -9.43 -21.65
CA PRO A 65 -16.76 -9.34 -22.96
C PRO A 65 -15.30 -9.78 -22.81
N GLU A 66 -14.82 -10.66 -23.71
CA GLU A 66 -13.41 -11.06 -23.75
C GLU A 66 -12.55 -9.79 -23.71
N GLN A 67 -11.77 -9.64 -22.63
CA GLN A 67 -11.00 -8.43 -22.39
C GLN A 67 -10.08 -8.19 -23.60
N PRO A 68 -10.08 -6.99 -24.21
CA PRO A 68 -8.96 -6.62 -25.06
C PRO A 68 -7.70 -6.71 -24.20
N ASN A 69 -6.65 -7.34 -24.73
CA ASN A 69 -5.33 -7.46 -24.10
C ASN A 69 -4.84 -6.09 -23.64
N TYR A 70 -5.22 -5.70 -22.41
CA TYR A 70 -4.69 -4.53 -21.74
C TYR A 70 -3.29 -4.94 -21.30
N LYS A 71 -2.32 -4.78 -22.22
CA LYS A 71 -0.96 -4.52 -21.81
C LYS A 71 -1.05 -3.34 -20.86
N LEU A 72 -0.82 -3.62 -19.58
CA LEU A 72 -0.60 -2.61 -18.56
C LEU A 72 0.26 -1.52 -19.21
N PRO A 73 -0.23 -0.27 -19.36
CA PRO A 73 0.65 0.81 -19.73
C PRO A 73 1.77 0.74 -18.70
N ALA A 74 3.01 0.57 -19.15
CA ALA A 74 4.17 0.61 -18.27
C ALA A 74 3.92 1.76 -17.30
N GLN A 75 3.79 1.42 -16.01
CA GLN A 75 3.41 2.34 -14.96
C GLN A 75 4.19 3.61 -15.22
N THR A 76 3.48 4.65 -15.69
CA THR A 76 4.07 5.96 -15.71
C THR A 76 4.15 6.27 -14.24
N THR A 77 5.32 6.00 -13.68
CA THR A 77 5.70 6.41 -12.35
C THR A 77 5.24 7.86 -12.28
N PRO A 78 4.22 8.23 -11.48
CA PRO A 78 4.24 9.58 -10.96
C PRO A 78 5.64 9.70 -10.36
N PRO A 79 6.44 10.74 -10.68
CA PRO A 79 7.77 10.86 -10.11
C PRO A 79 7.59 10.64 -8.62
N SER A 80 8.18 9.56 -8.14
CA SER A 80 8.05 9.06 -6.80
C SER A 80 8.49 10.19 -5.89
N GLY A 81 7.52 11.00 -5.45
CA GLY A 81 7.64 11.93 -4.33
C GLY A 81 7.78 11.18 -3.00
N GLN A 82 8.14 9.89 -3.04
CA GLN A 82 8.59 9.09 -1.91
C GLN A 82 9.94 9.60 -1.35
N SER A 83 10.60 10.57 -1.99
CA SER A 83 11.75 11.24 -1.37
C SER A 83 11.34 12.02 -0.12
N SER A 84 10.10 12.53 -0.03
CA SER A 84 9.65 13.31 1.13
C SER A 84 9.66 12.45 2.40
N GLY A 85 9.16 11.22 2.33
CA GLY A 85 9.14 10.30 3.48
C GLY A 85 10.54 9.81 3.88
N PHE A 86 11.39 9.46 2.90
CA PHE A 86 12.74 8.98 3.17
C PHE A 86 13.68 10.10 3.66
N VAL A 87 13.60 11.30 3.07
CA VAL A 87 14.43 12.45 3.47
C VAL A 87 13.98 12.98 4.84
N VAL A 88 12.68 13.03 5.14
CA VAL A 88 12.19 13.42 6.47
C VAL A 88 12.65 12.40 7.52
N LYS A 89 12.58 11.10 7.24
CA LYS A 89 13.11 10.06 8.14
C LYS A 89 14.63 10.20 8.33
N LEU A 90 15.40 10.42 7.27
CA LEU A 90 16.85 10.60 7.36
C LEU A 90 17.22 11.85 8.16
N LEU A 91 16.52 12.97 7.94
CA LEU A 91 16.74 14.23 8.65
C LEU A 91 16.39 14.09 10.14
N GLN A 92 15.33 13.36 10.48
CA GLN A 92 14.92 13.10 11.86
C GLN A 92 15.96 12.30 12.65
N PHE A 93 16.73 11.40 12.01
CA PHE A 93 17.84 10.70 12.66
C PHE A 93 19.14 11.51 12.67
N LEU A 94 19.44 12.25 11.62
CA LEU A 94 20.69 13.02 11.51
C LEU A 94 20.71 14.27 12.39
N LEU A 95 19.59 14.98 12.54
CA LEU A 95 19.49 16.20 13.34
C LEU A 95 19.92 16.00 14.81
N PRO A 96 19.39 15.00 15.56
CA PRO A 96 19.83 14.77 16.93
C PRO A 96 21.29 14.30 17.02
N LEU A 97 21.77 13.52 16.04
CA LEU A 97 23.17 13.07 15.96
C LEU A 97 24.15 14.23 15.73
N LEU A 98 23.78 15.20 14.89
CA LEU A 98 24.57 16.40 14.65
C LEU A 98 24.59 17.33 15.86
N ILE A 99 23.44 17.53 16.52
CA ILE A 99 23.37 18.33 17.76
C ILE A 99 24.26 17.69 18.85
N LEU A 100 24.18 16.36 19.02
CA LEU A 100 25.00 15.64 19.98
C LEU A 100 26.49 15.72 19.64
N GLY A 101 26.85 15.55 18.37
CA GLY A 101 28.23 15.67 17.89
C GLY A 101 28.80 17.07 18.07
N ALA A 102 28.03 18.11 17.74
CA ALA A 102 28.42 19.50 17.94
C ALA A 102 28.59 19.84 19.43
N ALA A 103 27.68 19.39 20.29
CA ALA A 103 27.79 19.54 21.74
C ALA A 103 29.05 18.85 22.28
N PHE A 104 29.34 17.61 21.85
CA PHE A 104 30.53 16.88 22.25
C PHE A 104 31.82 17.57 21.77
N ALA A 105 31.85 18.03 20.51
CA ALA A 105 32.99 18.78 19.98
C ALA A 105 33.22 20.08 20.75
N LEU A 106 32.19 20.89 20.97
CA LEU A 106 32.30 22.13 21.74
C LEU A 106 32.77 21.87 23.18
N GLN A 107 32.30 20.80 23.84
CA GLN A 107 32.81 20.42 25.15
C GLN A 107 34.26 19.94 25.11
N TYR A 108 34.64 19.15 24.11
CA TYR A 108 35.99 18.61 23.96
C TYR A 108 37.02 19.71 23.65
N TYR A 109 36.69 20.63 22.75
CA TYR A 109 37.54 21.78 22.42
C TYR A 109 37.52 22.85 23.50
N GLY A 110 36.39 23.03 24.19
CA GLY A 110 36.29 23.91 25.36
C GLY A 110 37.13 23.42 26.55
N LYS A 111 37.28 22.10 26.73
CA LYS A 111 38.17 21.50 27.74
C LYS A 111 39.65 21.49 27.36
N LYS A 112 39.98 21.74 26.08
CA LYS A 112 41.37 21.82 25.59
C LYS A 112 41.96 23.22 25.68
N LYS A 113 41.24 24.18 26.26
CA LYS A 113 41.72 25.51 26.61
C LYS A 113 42.06 25.59 28.09
#